data_AF-A0A5R2N318-F1
#
_entry.id   AF-A0A5R2N318-F1
#
_cell.length_a   1.000
_cell.length_b   1.000
_cell.length_c   1.000
_cell.angle_alpha   90.00
_cell.angle_beta   90.00
_cell.angle_gamma   90.00
#
_symmetry.space_group_name_H-M   'P 1'
#
loop_
_entity.id
_entity.type
_entity.pdbx_description
1 polymer ?
#
loop_
_entity_poly.entity_id
_entity_poly.type
_entity_poly.pdbx_seq_one_letter_code
_entity_poly.pdbx_strand_id
1 'polypeptide(L)'
;MEIGLCRVLADDQTETPSVSLWQSFFPFCQVFGVDSTDFSEFNNERFKSFICDQSKLDDLHRVATKLEPGSLDVIIDDGSHASFDEQLTLREFFPLLAEGGWYFIEDLDWQPPDEDTG
;
A
#
# COMPACT_ATOMS: atom_id res chain seq x y z
N MET A 1 -3.65 -3.86 4.64
CA MET A 1 -3.30 -3.28 3.33
C MET A 1 -1.86 -2.84 3.42
N GLU A 2 -1.11 -3.07 2.36
CA GLU A 2 0.29 -2.66 2.23
C GLU A 2 0.42 -1.75 1.01
N ILE A 3 1.05 -0.60 1.19
CA ILE A 3 1.34 0.38 0.15
C ILE A 3 2.85 0.31 -0.10
N GLY A 4 3.26 0.13 -1.35
CA GLY A 4 4.63 -0.24 -1.70
C GLY A 4 4.82 -1.75 -1.61
N LEU A 5 4.68 -2.45 -2.72
CA LEU A 5 4.93 -3.89 -2.84
C LEU A 5 6.34 -4.18 -3.36
N CYS A 6 6.96 -3.23 -4.06
CA CYS A 6 8.35 -3.29 -4.44
C CYS A 6 9.03 -1.93 -4.54
N ARG A 7 10.35 -1.90 -4.33
CA ARG A 7 11.18 -0.70 -4.51
C ARG A 7 11.82 -0.57 -5.89
N VAL A 8 11.96 -1.67 -6.63
CA VAL A 8 12.61 -1.69 -7.94
C VAL A 8 11.87 -2.68 -8.83
N LEU A 9 11.43 -2.23 -10.01
CA LEU A 9 11.13 -3.09 -11.14
C LEU A 9 12.41 -3.84 -11.52
N ALA A 10 12.72 -4.93 -10.82
CA ALA A 10 13.64 -5.90 -11.37
C ALA A 10 12.88 -6.60 -12.50
N ASP A 11 13.50 -6.74 -13.67
CA ASP A 11 12.91 -7.40 -14.85
C ASP A 11 12.45 -8.85 -14.57
N ASP A 12 12.77 -9.40 -13.39
CA ASP A 12 12.47 -10.73 -12.90
C ASP A 12 11.70 -10.75 -11.57
N GLN A 13 11.07 -9.66 -11.14
CA GLN A 13 10.36 -9.64 -9.86
C GLN A 13 9.09 -10.51 -9.92
N THR A 14 9.25 -11.76 -9.52
CA THR A 14 8.19 -12.78 -9.51
C THR A 14 7.46 -12.90 -8.18
N GLU A 15 7.80 -12.08 -7.19
CA GLU A 15 7.29 -12.23 -5.82
C GLU A 15 7.06 -10.89 -5.11
N THR A 16 6.09 -10.91 -4.19
CA THR A 16 5.81 -9.87 -3.19
C THR A 16 6.19 -10.43 -1.80
N PRO A 17 7.44 -10.24 -1.34
CA PRO A 17 7.97 -10.97 -0.17
C PRO A 17 7.22 -10.66 1.13
N SER A 18 6.86 -9.40 1.34
CA SER A 18 6.08 -8.93 2.49
C SER A 18 4.65 -9.47 2.48
N VAL A 19 3.97 -9.47 1.34
CA VAL A 19 2.64 -10.10 1.20
C VAL A 19 2.68 -11.58 1.60
N SER A 20 3.71 -12.30 1.14
CA SER A 20 3.92 -13.71 1.48
C SER A 20 4.19 -13.91 2.98
N LEU A 21 4.95 -12.99 3.59
CA LEU A 21 5.15 -12.95 5.04
C LEU A 21 3.83 -12.75 5.78
N TRP A 22 3.00 -11.77 5.39
CA TRP A 22 1.73 -11.48 6.05
C TRP A 22 0.75 -12.65 5.97
N GLN A 23 0.66 -13.31 4.82
CA GLN A 23 -0.18 -14.49 4.62
C GLN A 23 0.30 -15.73 5.39
N SER A 24 1.59 -15.79 5.72
CA SER A 24 2.19 -16.85 6.52
C SER A 24 1.99 -16.60 8.02
N PHE A 25 2.15 -15.35 8.46
CA PHE A 25 2.00 -14.95 9.85
C PHE A 25 0.52 -14.94 10.27
N PHE A 26 -0.36 -14.43 9.40
CA PHE A 26 -1.81 -14.43 9.60
C PHE A 26 -2.48 -15.36 8.58
N PRO A 27 -2.70 -16.66 8.90
CA PRO A 27 -3.12 -17.65 7.91
C PRO A 27 -4.50 -17.40 7.27
N PHE A 28 -5.32 -16.54 7.89
CA PHE A 28 -6.66 -16.19 7.40
C PHE A 28 -6.77 -14.76 6.90
N CYS A 29 -5.66 -14.02 6.80
CA CYS A 29 -5.75 -12.63 6.36
C CYS A 29 -6.09 -12.53 4.87
N GLN A 30 -6.81 -11.47 4.54
CA GLN A 30 -6.88 -10.92 3.20
C GLN A 30 -5.86 -9.80 3.10
N VAL A 31 -4.93 -9.91 2.15
CA VAL A 31 -3.97 -8.84 1.87
C VAL A 31 -4.46 -8.02 0.69
N PHE A 32 -4.45 -6.70 0.85
CA PHE A 32 -4.63 -5.73 -0.22
C PHE A 32 -3.30 -5.03 -0.43
N GLY A 33 -2.79 -5.07 -1.66
CA GLY A 33 -1.56 -4.40 -2.05
C GLY A 33 -1.83 -3.18 -2.93
N VAL A 34 -1.08 -2.11 -2.73
CA VAL A 34 -1.19 -0.86 -3.48
C VAL A 34 0.20 -0.50 -3.97
N ASP A 35 0.39 -0.39 -5.29
CA ASP A 35 1.69 -0.07 -5.88
C ASP A 35 1.52 0.66 -7.22
N SER A 36 2.53 1.41 -7.64
CA SER A 36 2.59 2.02 -8.98
C SER A 36 2.73 0.97 -10.10
N THR A 37 3.25 -0.21 -9.77
CA THR A 37 3.45 -1.36 -10.66
C THR A 37 2.21 -2.26 -10.70
N ASP A 38 1.95 -2.86 -11.87
CA ASP A 38 0.85 -3.82 -12.03
C ASP A 38 1.23 -5.22 -11.49
N PHE A 39 0.69 -5.55 -10.31
CA PHE A 39 0.79 -6.87 -9.69
C PHE A 39 -0.48 -7.72 -9.89
N SER A 40 -1.33 -7.40 -10.87
CA SER A 40 -2.62 -8.07 -11.04
C SER A 40 -2.50 -9.56 -11.38
N GLU A 41 -1.39 -9.99 -11.98
CA GLU A 41 -1.09 -11.39 -12.29
C GLU A 41 -0.94 -12.27 -11.03
N PHE A 42 -0.57 -11.68 -9.88
CA PHE A 42 -0.41 -12.40 -8.61
C PHE A 42 -1.72 -12.50 -7.80
N ASN A 43 -2.79 -11.84 -8.26
CA ASN A 43 -4.06 -11.83 -7.55
C ASN A 43 -4.64 -13.23 -7.39
N ASN A 44 -5.10 -13.52 -6.18
CA ASN A 44 -5.70 -14.81 -5.83
C ASN A 44 -6.85 -14.61 -4.83
N GLU A 45 -7.25 -15.67 -4.13
CA GLU A 45 -8.34 -15.61 -3.15
C GLU A 45 -8.00 -14.79 -1.90
N ARG A 46 -6.72 -14.74 -1.49
CA ARG A 46 -6.25 -14.05 -0.27
C ARG A 46 -5.37 -12.84 -0.55
N PHE A 47 -5.17 -12.48 -1.83
CA PHE A 47 -4.41 -11.31 -2.24
C PHE A 47 -5.09 -10.59 -3.40
N LYS A 48 -5.24 -9.26 -3.27
CA LYS A 48 -5.70 -8.35 -4.32
C LYS A 48 -4.76 -7.14 -4.39
N SER A 49 -4.28 -6.80 -5.57
CA SER A 49 -3.46 -5.64 -5.85
C SER A 49 -4.25 -4.56 -6.59
N PHE A 50 -3.86 -3.30 -6.37
CA PHE A 50 -4.38 -2.13 -7.07
C PHE A 50 -3.23 -1.25 -7.56
N ILE A 51 -3.33 -0.76 -8.80
CA ILE A 51 -2.38 0.19 -9.37
C ILE A 51 -2.69 1.60 -8.85
N CYS A 52 -1.70 2.23 -8.22
CA CYS A 52 -1.79 3.53 -7.60
C CYS A 52 -0.43 4.23 -7.51
N ASP A 53 -0.34 5.43 -8.08
CA ASP A 53 0.73 6.38 -7.78
C ASP A 53 0.34 7.19 -6.52
N GLN A 54 1.11 7.07 -5.43
CA GLN A 54 0.82 7.74 -4.15
C GLN A 54 0.85 9.27 -4.27
N SER A 55 1.60 9.82 -5.23
CA SER A 55 1.65 11.26 -5.49
C SER A 55 0.40 11.79 -6.23
N LYS A 56 -0.53 10.91 -6.63
CA LYS A 56 -1.71 11.26 -7.43
C LYS A 56 -3.00 11.04 -6.64
N LEU A 57 -3.62 12.16 -6.24
CA LEU A 57 -4.88 12.13 -5.48
C LEU A 57 -6.01 11.34 -6.18
N ASP A 58 -6.11 11.43 -7.50
CA ASP A 58 -7.12 10.68 -8.27
C ASP A 58 -6.91 9.16 -8.22
N ASP A 59 -5.65 8.71 -8.09
CA ASP A 59 -5.31 7.31 -7.93
C ASP A 59 -5.71 6.81 -6.54
N LEU A 60 -5.37 7.58 -5.50
CA LEU A 60 -5.77 7.28 -4.11
C LEU A 60 -7.28 7.18 -3.99
N HIS A 61 -8.03 8.16 -4.51
CA HIS A 61 -9.50 8.11 -4.51
C HIS A 61 -10.02 6.88 -5.26
N ARG A 62 -9.44 6.54 -6.42
CA ARG A 62 -9.85 5.37 -7.19
C ARG A 62 -9.68 4.08 -6.39
N VAL A 63 -8.56 3.91 -5.68
CA VAL A 63 -8.33 2.75 -4.81
C VAL A 63 -9.28 2.76 -3.61
N ALA A 64 -9.43 3.90 -2.93
CA ALA A 64 -10.29 4.01 -1.76
C ALA A 64 -11.74 3.61 -2.06
N THR A 65 -12.27 3.95 -3.25
CA THR A 65 -13.62 3.54 -3.66
C THR A 65 -13.81 2.03 -3.91
N LYS A 66 -12.73 1.24 -3.93
CA LYS A 66 -12.78 -0.23 -4.07
C LYS A 66 -12.92 -0.96 -2.74
N LEU A 67 -12.71 -0.26 -1.63
CA LEU A 67 -12.67 -0.82 -0.29
C LEU A 67 -13.75 -0.16 0.55
N GLU A 68 -14.37 -0.94 1.43
CA GLU A 68 -15.40 -0.41 2.32
C GLU A 68 -14.73 0.44 3.43
N PRO A 69 -15.30 1.60 3.82
CA PRO A 69 -14.80 2.36 4.96
C PRO A 69 -14.76 1.52 6.23
N GLY A 70 -13.70 1.69 7.03
CA GLY A 70 -13.51 0.94 8.27
C GLY A 70 -13.35 -0.58 8.10
N SER A 71 -13.00 -1.08 6.91
CA SER A 71 -12.87 -2.52 6.63
C SER A 71 -11.45 -3.07 6.79
N LEU A 72 -10.44 -2.22 6.99
CA LEU A 72 -9.05 -2.63 7.09
C LEU A 72 -8.59 -2.67 8.54
N ASP A 73 -8.15 -3.84 9.03
CA ASP A 73 -7.60 -3.96 10.39
C ASP A 73 -6.21 -3.30 10.52
N VAL A 74 -5.43 -3.33 9.43
CA VAL A 74 -4.05 -2.83 9.38
C VAL A 74 -3.79 -2.15 8.05
N ILE A 75 -3.11 -1.01 8.08
CA ILE A 75 -2.52 -0.33 6.92
C ILE A 75 -1.03 -0.12 7.18
N ILE A 76 -0.19 -0.45 6.20
CA ILE A 76 1.26 -0.27 6.24
C ILE A 76 1.63 0.57 5.02
N ASP A 77 2.34 1.66 5.24
CA ASP A 77 2.90 2.52 4.20
C ASP A 77 4.42 2.34 4.15
N ASP A 78 4.87 1.57 3.16
CA ASP A 78 6.27 1.31 2.79
C ASP A 78 6.50 1.70 1.31
N GLY A 79 5.85 2.80 0.91
CA GLY A 79 5.74 3.25 -0.47
C GLY A 79 6.90 4.12 -0.96
N SER A 80 6.60 5.31 -1.49
CA SER A 80 7.63 6.22 -2.04
C SER A 80 8.56 6.80 -0.97
N HIS A 81 8.12 6.83 0.29
CA HIS A 81 8.76 7.52 1.42
C HIS A 81 8.94 9.04 1.20
N ALA A 82 8.27 9.61 0.20
CA ALA A 82 8.16 11.06 0.10
C ALA A 82 7.18 11.54 1.17
N SER A 83 7.63 12.46 2.03
CA SER A 83 6.82 12.93 3.16
C SER A 83 5.46 13.49 2.73
N PHE A 84 5.35 14.06 1.52
CA PHE A 84 4.08 14.54 1.00
C PHE A 84 3.15 13.40 0.59
N ASP A 85 3.67 12.37 -0.08
CA ASP A 85 2.92 11.18 -0.50
C ASP A 85 2.39 10.41 0.72
N GLU A 86 3.21 10.22 1.75
CA GLU A 86 2.81 9.58 3.02
C GLU A 86 1.70 10.38 3.74
N GLN A 87 1.73 11.71 3.66
CA GLN A 87 0.65 12.55 4.18
C GLN A 87 -0.63 12.39 3.36
N LEU A 88 -0.52 12.27 2.04
CA LEU A 88 -1.67 12.03 1.16
C LEU A 88 -2.30 10.67 1.42
N THR A 89 -1.51 9.59 1.46
CA THR A 89 -2.01 8.24 1.74
C THR A 89 -2.62 8.14 3.13
N LEU A 90 -1.98 8.73 4.15
CA LEU A 90 -2.57 8.82 5.48
C LEU A 90 -3.93 9.53 5.42
N ARG A 91 -4.02 10.69 4.76
CA ARG A 91 -5.29 11.43 4.67
C ARG A 91 -6.39 10.63 3.96
N GLU A 92 -6.06 10.01 2.82
CA GLU A 92 -7.07 9.38 1.95
C GLU A 92 -7.43 7.95 2.36
N PHE A 93 -6.50 7.19 2.96
CA PHE A 93 -6.73 5.81 3.34
C PHE A 93 -7.05 5.60 4.81
N PHE A 94 -6.79 6.58 5.69
CA PHE A 94 -7.21 6.48 7.10
C PHE A 94 -8.72 6.21 7.30
N PRO A 95 -9.65 6.74 6.49
CA PRO A 95 -11.07 6.38 6.59
C PRO A 95 -11.39 4.90 6.31
N LEU A 96 -10.48 4.16 5.68
CA LEU A 96 -10.61 2.71 5.43
C LEU A 96 -10.20 1.88 6.66
N LEU A 97 -9.48 2.48 7.61
CA LEU A 97 -9.01 1.81 8.81
C LEU A 97 -10.17 1.54 9.78
N ALA A 98 -10.30 0.29 10.22
CA ALA A 98 -11.28 -0.13 11.20
C ALA A 98 -11.06 0.57 12.55
N GLU A 99 -12.12 0.69 13.36
CA GLU A 99 -11.99 1.16 14.73
C GLU A 99 -11.08 0.21 15.52
N GLY A 100 -10.02 0.76 16.15
CA GLY A 100 -9.00 -0.02 16.84
C GLY A 100 -7.95 -0.66 15.92
N GLY A 101 -8.02 -0.38 14.61
CA GLY A 101 -7.01 -0.77 13.63
C GLY A 101 -5.69 -0.01 13.78
N TRP A 102 -4.67 -0.46 13.07
CA TRP A 102 -3.31 0.06 13.16
C TRP A 102 -2.85 0.63 11.82
N TYR A 103 -2.27 1.83 11.82
CA TYR A 103 -1.60 2.43 10.68
C TYR A 103 -0.11 2.54 10.99
N PHE A 104 0.73 1.93 10.15
CA PHE A 104 2.18 2.02 10.23
C PHE A 104 2.71 2.82 9.05
N ILE A 105 3.70 3.69 9.31
CA ILE A 105 4.44 4.43 8.28
C ILE A 105 5.92 4.06 8.47
N GLU A 106 6.56 3.54 7.43
CA GLU A 106 7.96 3.12 7.44
C GLU A 106 8.90 4.21 6.91
N ASP A 107 10.18 4.17 7.27
CA ASP A 107 11.24 5.04 6.74
C ASP A 107 11.04 6.58 6.85
N LEU A 108 10.41 7.05 7.94
CA LEU A 108 10.18 8.48 8.25
C LEU A 108 11.46 9.35 8.40
N ASP A 109 12.66 8.77 8.40
CA ASP A 109 13.93 9.48 8.50
C ASP A 109 14.61 9.73 7.14
N TRP A 110 13.90 9.43 6.04
CA TRP A 110 14.39 9.58 4.68
C TRP A 110 13.41 10.35 3.77
N GLN A 111 13.93 10.95 2.70
CA GLN A 111 13.16 11.64 1.67
C GLN A 111 13.85 11.41 0.30
N PRO A 112 13.15 10.87 -0.70
CA PRO A 112 13.69 10.78 -2.05
C PRO A 112 14.04 12.17 -2.60
N PRO A 113 15.23 12.38 -3.17
CA PRO A 113 15.67 13.69 -3.65
C PRO A 113 14.93 14.16 -4.92
N ASP A 114 14.32 13.23 -5.67
CA ASP A 114 13.64 13.50 -6.94
C ASP A 114 12.11 13.58 -6.81
N GLU A 115 11.57 13.36 -5.60
CA GLU A 115 10.13 13.44 -5.31
C GLU A 115 9.73 14.81 -4.75
N ASP A 116 8.47 15.20 -4.97
CA ASP A 116 7.95 16.50 -4.57
C ASP A 116 7.92 16.66 -3.04
N THR A 117 8.25 17.85 -2.56
CA THR A 117 8.16 18.21 -1.14
C THR A 117 6.78 18.76 -0.75
N GLY A 118 5.90 19.01 -1.74
CA GLY A 118 4.56 19.59 -1.56
C GLY A 118 4.46 21.06 -1.94
#